data_AF-A0A154R2K6-F1
#
_entry.id   AF-A0A154R2K6-F1
#
_cell.length_a   1.000
_cell.length_b   1.000
_cell.length_c   1.000
_cell.angle_alpha   90.00
_cell.angle_beta   90.00
_cell.angle_gamma   90.00
#
_symmetry.space_group_name_H-M   'P 1'
#
loop_
_entity.id
_entity.type
_entity.pdbx_description
1 polymer ?
#
loop_
_entity_poly.entity_id
_entity_poly.type
_entity_poly.pdbx_seq_one_letter_code
_entity_poly.pdbx_strand_id
1 'polypeptide(L)'
;MTDINLNALKTGINRLRTKGGADPSSLYDLVNGYVTIDGSIQSRPGTVRDAVLPAGTKGLCAFNGGMVVFSNSPKTMPAGYTCEVLTHPTDDTQTIAKIHFAAPFMGFIYVAAEFANGDVFHYWLQSGGTWTASTMYKVGDTVLPTVRNGLRYHTVLKSNPAAWAPNVPRAVGDVVQPTVYNGWKYTVVEVDGASPSSGATEPDWPKLNGAQVSEDVDSTPAPAPPPSTPGAPGGNRYSNPKLRYNV
;
A
#
# COMPACT_ATOMS: atom_id res chain seq x y z
N MET A 1 18.45 39.03 -24.99
CA MET A 1 19.56 38.08 -25.22
C MET A 1 20.71 38.90 -25.76
N THR A 2 21.64 39.28 -24.89
CA THR A 2 22.76 40.18 -25.22
C THR A 2 23.97 39.33 -25.61
N ASP A 3 24.47 39.50 -26.83
CA ASP A 3 25.73 38.89 -27.27
C ASP A 3 26.89 39.44 -26.45
N ILE A 4 27.67 38.53 -25.86
CA ILE A 4 28.85 38.84 -25.06
C ILE A 4 30.09 38.55 -25.93
N ASN A 5 30.84 39.61 -26.26
CA ASN A 5 32.08 39.51 -27.02
C ASN A 5 33.26 39.18 -26.07
N LEU A 6 33.81 37.97 -26.19
CA LEU A 6 34.90 37.44 -25.35
C LEU A 6 36.27 37.88 -25.93
N ASN A 7 36.78 39.04 -25.49
CA ASN A 7 37.99 39.62 -26.09
C ASN A 7 39.33 39.35 -25.36
N ALA A 8 39.36 38.69 -24.19
CA ALA A 8 40.59 38.11 -23.63
C ALA A 8 40.36 37.38 -22.29
N LEU A 9 40.75 36.10 -22.21
CA LEU A 9 40.86 35.34 -20.95
C LEU A 9 42.32 34.95 -20.72
N LYS A 10 42.90 35.32 -19.57
CA LYS A 10 44.36 35.38 -19.34
C LYS A 10 44.99 34.21 -18.56
N THR A 11 44.30 33.09 -18.33
CA THR A 11 44.88 31.97 -17.55
C THR A 11 44.40 30.60 -18.01
N GLY A 12 45.34 29.68 -18.31
CA GLY A 12 45.10 28.27 -18.66
C GLY A 12 46.43 27.50 -18.85
N ILE A 13 46.47 26.24 -18.40
CA ILE A 13 47.66 25.49 -17.94
C ILE A 13 48.59 24.97 -19.07
N ASN A 14 49.90 25.03 -18.80
CA ASN A 14 51.03 24.97 -19.73
C ASN A 14 51.35 23.57 -20.31
N ARG A 15 51.61 23.48 -21.63
CA ARG A 15 52.56 22.53 -22.25
C ARG A 15 53.40 23.28 -23.29
N LEU A 16 54.72 23.13 -23.16
CA LEU A 16 55.84 23.78 -23.86
C LEU A 16 55.59 24.19 -25.34
N ARG A 17 55.96 25.43 -25.68
CA ARG A 17 55.70 26.13 -26.96
C ARG A 17 56.74 25.82 -28.05
N THR A 18 56.28 25.61 -29.30
CA THR A 18 57.10 25.73 -30.53
C THR A 18 57.11 27.18 -31.02
N LYS A 19 58.25 27.64 -31.56
CA LYS A 19 58.57 29.04 -31.87
C LYS A 19 57.79 29.58 -33.09
N GLY A 20 56.78 30.44 -32.85
CA GLY A 20 56.00 31.17 -33.88
C GLY A 20 54.54 31.43 -33.48
N GLY A 21 54.30 31.84 -32.23
CA GLY A 21 53.16 31.38 -31.43
C GLY A 21 51.93 32.29 -31.28
N ALA A 22 50.89 31.69 -30.69
CA ALA A 22 49.56 32.25 -30.50
C ALA A 22 49.48 33.40 -29.49
N ASP A 23 48.44 34.23 -29.69
CA ASP A 23 48.10 35.44 -28.94
C ASP A 23 47.94 35.16 -27.43
N PRO A 24 48.53 35.99 -26.53
CA PRO A 24 48.44 35.86 -25.07
C PRO A 24 47.02 35.88 -24.47
N SER A 25 45.98 36.10 -25.28
CA SER A 25 44.56 36.16 -24.88
C SER A 25 43.75 34.88 -25.15
N SER A 26 44.35 33.83 -25.73
CA SER A 26 43.61 32.66 -26.20
C SER A 26 43.53 31.51 -25.19
N LEU A 27 42.30 31.22 -24.75
CA LEU A 27 41.90 29.94 -24.21
C LEU A 27 41.99 28.89 -25.34
N TYR A 28 42.83 27.86 -25.18
CA TYR A 28 43.04 26.86 -26.23
C TYR A 28 41.94 25.79 -26.28
N ASP A 29 41.54 25.23 -25.13
CA ASP A 29 40.41 24.31 -24.99
C ASP A 29 39.98 24.29 -23.52
N LEU A 30 38.68 24.42 -23.24
CA LEU A 30 38.12 24.30 -21.90
C LEU A 30 37.21 23.08 -21.80
N VAL A 31 37.79 21.96 -21.38
CA VAL A 31 37.06 20.71 -21.16
C VAL A 31 36.56 20.66 -19.72
N ASN A 32 35.26 20.39 -19.53
CA ASN A 32 34.62 20.26 -18.20
C ASN A 32 34.80 21.49 -17.29
N GLY A 33 34.82 22.70 -17.87
CA GLY A 33 34.86 23.96 -17.13
C GLY A 33 33.86 24.98 -17.64
N TYR A 34 33.79 26.14 -16.98
CA TYR A 34 33.07 27.31 -17.46
C TYR A 34 33.84 28.59 -17.10
N VAL A 35 33.56 29.66 -17.83
CA VAL A 35 34.13 30.99 -17.57
C VAL A 35 33.10 31.78 -16.75
N THR A 36 33.53 32.28 -15.60
CA THR A 36 32.71 33.14 -14.72
C THR A 36 32.57 34.55 -15.30
N ILE A 37 31.65 35.34 -14.74
CA ILE A 37 31.45 36.74 -15.18
C ILE A 37 32.71 37.60 -15.00
N ASP A 38 33.55 37.27 -14.02
CA ASP A 38 34.83 37.95 -13.78
C ASP A 38 35.97 37.47 -14.70
N GLY A 39 35.66 36.57 -15.65
CA GLY A 39 36.65 35.98 -16.56
C GLY A 39 37.54 34.92 -15.91
N SER A 40 37.23 34.47 -14.68
CA SER A 40 37.95 33.35 -14.07
C SER A 40 37.44 32.02 -14.63
N ILE A 41 38.36 31.09 -14.89
CA ILE A 41 38.02 29.73 -15.28
C ILE A 41 37.70 28.92 -14.04
N GLN A 42 36.53 28.29 -14.02
CA GLN A 42 36.11 27.37 -12.97
C GLN A 42 35.92 25.98 -13.54
N SER A 43 36.30 24.97 -12.75
CA SER A 43 35.94 23.58 -13.06
C SER A 43 34.42 23.43 -12.91
N ARG A 44 33.78 22.75 -13.86
CA ARG A 44 32.37 22.40 -13.70
C ARG A 44 32.30 21.36 -12.58
N PRO A 45 31.40 21.52 -11.60
CA PRO A 45 31.17 20.49 -10.60
C PRO A 45 30.94 19.14 -11.30
N GLY A 46 31.84 18.19 -11.04
CA GLY A 46 31.77 16.86 -11.64
C GLY A 46 30.64 16.05 -11.01
N THR A 47 30.11 15.11 -11.77
CA THR A 47 29.21 14.07 -11.25
C THR A 47 30.02 12.80 -10.99
N VAL A 48 29.89 12.21 -9.81
CA VAL A 48 30.42 10.86 -9.52
C VAL A 48 29.30 9.85 -9.77
N ARG A 49 29.66 8.69 -10.35
CA ARG A 49 28.71 7.59 -10.47
C ARG A 49 28.46 7.00 -9.09
N ASP A 50 27.26 7.19 -8.58
CA ASP A 50 26.84 6.67 -7.27
C ASP A 50 26.60 5.15 -7.30
N ALA A 51 25.81 4.66 -8.26
CA ALA A 51 25.46 3.25 -8.38
C ALA A 51 25.37 2.77 -9.84
N VAL A 52 25.45 1.44 -10.03
CA VAL A 52 25.14 0.78 -11.30
C VAL A 52 23.76 0.15 -11.18
N LEU A 53 22.83 0.58 -12.03
CA LEU A 53 21.46 0.07 -12.04
C LEU A 53 21.35 -1.19 -12.94
N PRO A 54 20.48 -2.15 -12.59
CA PRO A 54 20.23 -3.33 -13.42
C PRO A 54 19.79 -2.98 -14.85
N ALA A 55 20.13 -3.85 -15.81
CA ALA A 55 19.66 -3.69 -17.18
C ALA A 55 18.12 -3.71 -17.28
N GLY A 56 17.60 -2.88 -18.18
CA GLY A 56 16.15 -2.71 -18.40
C GLY A 56 15.49 -1.67 -17.50
N THR A 57 16.25 -0.89 -16.73
CA THR A 57 15.73 0.29 -16.02
C THR A 57 15.78 1.53 -16.90
N LYS A 58 14.79 2.41 -16.76
CA LYS A 58 14.65 3.68 -17.46
C LYS A 58 14.23 4.78 -16.49
N GLY A 59 14.68 6.01 -16.75
CA GLY A 59 14.36 7.18 -15.93
C GLY A 59 14.93 7.13 -14.51
N LEU A 60 14.85 8.27 -13.83
CA LEU A 60 15.24 8.44 -12.43
C LEU A 60 14.47 9.61 -11.83
N CYS A 61 13.83 9.41 -10.67
CA CYS A 61 13.07 10.46 -9.97
C CYS A 61 13.34 10.37 -8.47
N ALA A 62 13.59 11.50 -7.80
CA ALA A 62 13.67 11.53 -6.35
C ALA A 62 12.25 11.48 -5.74
N PHE A 63 12.01 10.60 -4.76
CA PHE A 63 10.73 10.49 -4.05
C PHE A 63 10.93 9.81 -2.69
N ASN A 64 10.22 10.27 -1.65
CA ASN A 64 10.28 9.72 -0.28
C ASN A 64 11.70 9.50 0.27
N GLY A 65 12.62 10.44 0.01
CA GLY A 65 14.00 10.37 0.51
C GLY A 65 14.90 9.38 -0.22
N GLY A 66 14.43 8.75 -1.29
CA GLY A 66 15.23 7.86 -2.14
C GLY A 66 15.08 8.20 -3.62
N MET A 67 15.73 7.39 -4.45
CA MET A 67 15.63 7.44 -5.90
C MET A 67 14.71 6.34 -6.42
N VAL A 68 13.86 6.67 -7.38
CA VAL A 68 12.92 5.76 -8.02
C VAL A 68 13.30 5.60 -9.47
N VAL A 69 13.43 4.35 -9.91
CA VAL A 69 13.67 3.96 -11.30
C VAL A 69 12.50 3.16 -11.83
N PHE A 70 12.34 3.12 -13.14
CA PHE A 70 11.19 2.46 -13.78
C PHE A 70 11.64 1.28 -14.63
N SER A 71 10.87 0.20 -14.63
CA SER A 71 11.11 -0.96 -15.49
C SER A 71 9.80 -1.67 -15.84
N ASN A 72 9.82 -2.55 -16.85
CA ASN A 72 8.66 -3.37 -17.22
C ASN A 72 8.54 -4.68 -16.39
N SER A 73 9.49 -4.93 -15.50
CA SER A 73 9.58 -6.14 -14.68
C SER A 73 10.26 -5.81 -13.35
N PRO A 74 9.95 -6.51 -12.24
CA PRO A 74 10.61 -6.28 -10.96
C PRO A 74 12.14 -6.41 -11.06
N LYS A 75 12.85 -5.55 -10.33
CA LYS A 75 14.32 -5.55 -10.28
C LYS A 75 14.79 -5.29 -8.86
N THR A 76 15.82 -6.01 -8.43
CA THR A 76 16.52 -5.74 -7.18
C THR A 76 17.36 -4.47 -7.33
N MET A 77 17.18 -3.51 -6.45
CA MET A 77 17.87 -2.22 -6.51
C MET A 77 18.98 -2.12 -5.46
N PRO A 78 20.04 -1.34 -5.74
CA PRO A 78 21.00 -0.92 -4.72
C PRO A 78 20.33 -0.12 -3.58
N ALA A 79 21.02 0.01 -2.45
CA ALA A 79 20.54 0.82 -1.33
C ALA A 79 20.28 2.27 -1.77
N GLY A 80 19.16 2.86 -1.30
CA GLY A 80 18.73 4.21 -1.69
C GLY A 80 17.95 4.29 -3.00
N TYR A 81 17.88 3.19 -3.75
CA TYR A 81 17.11 3.08 -4.99
C TYR A 81 15.91 2.14 -4.83
N THR A 82 14.81 2.46 -5.49
CA THR A 82 13.59 1.65 -5.54
C THR A 82 13.12 1.52 -6.98
N CYS A 83 12.43 0.43 -7.28
CA CYS A 83 11.97 0.11 -8.63
C CYS A 83 10.45 0.10 -8.70
N GLU A 84 9.89 0.99 -9.51
CA GLU A 84 8.49 0.97 -9.88
C GLU A 84 8.30 0.24 -11.21
N VAL A 85 7.41 -0.74 -11.21
CA VAL A 85 7.11 -1.53 -12.41
C VAL A 85 5.98 -0.84 -13.17
N LEU A 86 6.15 -0.62 -14.47
CA LEU A 86 5.13 -0.10 -15.37
C LEU A 86 4.82 -1.15 -16.43
N THR A 87 3.54 -1.42 -16.65
CA THR A 87 3.08 -2.34 -17.70
C THR A 87 2.27 -1.59 -18.74
N HIS A 88 2.36 -2.01 -19.99
CA HIS A 88 1.54 -1.48 -21.06
C HIS A 88 0.09 -1.93 -20.85
N PRO A 89 -0.92 -1.03 -20.98
CA PRO A 89 -2.29 -1.35 -20.59
C PRO A 89 -2.96 -2.46 -21.42
N THR A 90 -2.53 -2.67 -22.66
CA THR A 90 -3.18 -3.57 -23.62
C THR A 90 -2.28 -4.66 -24.20
N ASP A 91 -0.97 -4.63 -23.94
CA ASP A 91 0.02 -5.54 -24.54
C ASP A 91 1.22 -5.70 -23.62
N ASP A 92 1.17 -6.72 -22.77
CA ASP A 92 2.17 -6.98 -21.73
C ASP A 92 3.56 -7.37 -22.26
N THR A 93 3.69 -7.60 -23.57
CA THR A 93 4.99 -7.88 -24.22
C THR A 93 5.81 -6.62 -24.45
N GLN A 94 5.18 -5.44 -24.41
CA GLN A 94 5.85 -4.18 -24.68
C GLN A 94 6.79 -3.78 -23.54
N THR A 95 8.04 -3.49 -23.91
CA THR A 95 9.06 -2.99 -22.98
C THR A 95 9.09 -1.46 -22.99
N ILE A 96 9.56 -0.86 -21.89
CA ILE A 96 9.70 0.60 -21.81
C ILE A 96 10.88 1.04 -22.68
N ALA A 97 10.59 1.88 -23.68
CA ALA A 97 11.61 2.53 -24.50
C ALA A 97 12.23 3.70 -23.73
N LYS A 98 11.38 4.59 -23.19
CA LYS A 98 11.79 5.84 -22.57
C LYS A 98 10.81 6.32 -21.50
N ILE A 99 11.32 7.06 -20.51
CA ILE A 99 10.51 7.87 -19.60
C ILE A 99 10.66 9.33 -20.02
N HIS A 100 9.56 9.97 -20.44
CA HIS A 100 9.56 11.36 -20.87
C HIS A 100 9.54 12.31 -19.68
N PHE A 101 8.79 11.94 -18.64
CA PHE A 101 8.63 12.75 -17.44
C PHE A 101 8.32 11.85 -16.25
N ALA A 102 8.90 12.19 -15.09
CA ALA A 102 8.56 11.61 -13.81
C ALA A 102 8.76 12.64 -12.70
N ALA A 103 7.74 12.88 -11.89
CA ALA A 103 7.83 13.78 -10.73
C ALA A 103 6.78 13.45 -9.67
N PRO A 104 7.00 13.83 -8.40
CA PRO A 104 5.96 13.79 -7.38
C PRO A 104 4.80 14.72 -7.74
N PHE A 105 3.58 14.21 -7.69
CA PHE A 105 2.32 14.88 -7.99
C PHE A 105 1.20 14.34 -7.08
N MET A 106 0.63 15.23 -6.27
CA MET A 106 -0.45 14.90 -5.32
C MET A 106 -0.12 13.72 -4.37
N GLY A 107 1.11 13.69 -3.86
CA GLY A 107 1.56 12.68 -2.90
C GLY A 107 2.04 11.36 -3.49
N PHE A 108 1.94 11.17 -4.81
CA PHE A 108 2.46 9.99 -5.53
C PHE A 108 3.28 10.41 -6.73
N ILE A 109 3.90 9.48 -7.45
CA ILE A 109 4.67 9.82 -8.65
C ILE A 109 3.72 9.82 -9.86
N TYR A 110 3.78 10.87 -10.65
CA TYR A 110 3.23 10.90 -11.99
C TYR A 110 4.33 10.60 -13.01
N VAL A 111 4.07 9.70 -13.96
CA VAL A 111 5.04 9.24 -14.96
C VAL A 111 4.40 9.22 -16.34
N ALA A 112 5.12 9.73 -17.34
CA ALA A 112 4.81 9.53 -18.76
C ALA A 112 5.86 8.60 -19.38
N ALA A 113 5.44 7.40 -19.78
CA ALA A 113 6.32 6.36 -20.30
C ALA A 113 5.96 6.03 -21.76
N GLU A 114 6.99 5.92 -22.59
CA GLU A 114 6.92 5.44 -23.97
C GLU A 114 7.36 3.98 -24.03
N PHE A 115 6.59 3.16 -24.74
CA PHE A 115 6.84 1.75 -24.95
C PHE A 115 7.49 1.50 -26.32
N ALA A 116 8.01 0.28 -26.53
CA ALA A 116 8.76 -0.09 -27.72
C ALA A 116 7.99 0.07 -29.04
N ASN A 117 6.66 -0.03 -28.98
CA ASN A 117 5.75 0.23 -30.11
C ASN A 117 5.52 1.74 -30.39
N GLY A 118 6.07 2.64 -29.58
CA GLY A 118 5.90 4.09 -29.68
C GLY A 118 4.71 4.65 -28.90
N ASP A 119 3.90 3.79 -28.28
CA ASP A 119 2.76 4.24 -27.49
C ASP A 119 3.22 4.92 -26.20
N VAL A 120 2.54 6.02 -25.85
CA VAL A 120 2.82 6.79 -24.65
C VAL A 120 1.65 6.69 -23.67
N PHE A 121 1.94 6.21 -22.47
CA PHE A 121 0.96 6.11 -21.40
C PHE A 121 1.38 6.92 -20.18
N HIS A 122 0.36 7.38 -19.48
CA HIS A 122 0.46 8.22 -18.31
C HIS A 122 0.03 7.42 -17.09
N TYR A 123 0.86 7.43 -16.06
CA TYR A 123 0.65 6.66 -14.85
C TYR A 123 0.66 7.60 -13.65
N TRP A 124 -0.31 7.40 -12.76
CA TRP A 124 -0.29 7.98 -11.43
C TRP A 124 -0.10 6.84 -10.43
N LEU A 125 1.08 6.79 -9.84
CA LEU A 125 1.59 5.64 -9.09
C LEU A 125 1.07 5.61 -7.65
N GLN A 126 -0.25 5.62 -7.48
CA GLN A 126 -0.92 5.59 -6.18
C GLN A 126 -0.55 4.34 -5.37
N SER A 127 -0.36 4.47 -4.07
CA SER A 127 -0.01 3.36 -3.18
C SER A 127 -0.70 3.49 -1.83
N GLY A 128 -1.44 2.46 -1.42
CA GLY A 128 -1.88 2.27 -0.04
C GLY A 128 -1.06 1.20 0.70
N GLY A 129 0.12 0.85 0.17
CA GLY A 129 1.00 -0.16 0.74
C GLY A 129 0.89 -1.53 0.06
N THR A 130 1.73 -2.46 0.51
CA THR A 130 1.75 -3.84 0.01
C THR A 130 0.60 -4.63 0.61
N TRP A 131 -0.13 -5.34 -0.24
CA TRP A 131 -1.18 -6.26 0.17
C TRP A 131 -0.65 -7.28 1.18
N THR A 132 -1.42 -7.50 2.23
CA THR A 132 -1.10 -8.44 3.30
C THR A 132 -2.28 -9.37 3.51
N ALA A 133 -2.01 -10.67 3.64
CA ALA A 133 -3.04 -11.66 3.90
C ALA A 133 -3.76 -11.35 5.23
N SER A 134 -5.05 -11.71 5.31
CA SER A 134 -5.89 -11.52 6.50
C SER A 134 -5.99 -10.07 7.00
N THR A 135 -5.64 -9.09 6.17
CA THR A 135 -5.82 -7.67 6.47
C THR A 135 -7.17 -7.19 5.94
N MET A 136 -7.89 -6.45 6.78
CA MET A 136 -9.13 -5.82 6.39
C MET A 136 -8.82 -4.52 5.62
N TYR A 137 -9.32 -4.43 4.39
CA TYR A 137 -9.24 -3.22 3.57
C TYR A 137 -10.65 -2.65 3.37
N LYS A 138 -10.79 -1.33 3.46
CA LYS A 138 -12.04 -0.62 3.21
C LYS A 138 -12.26 -0.50 1.72
N VAL A 139 -13.53 -0.53 1.27
CA VAL A 139 -13.88 -0.30 -0.14
C VAL A 139 -13.25 1.00 -0.64
N GLY A 140 -12.56 0.92 -1.77
CA GLY A 140 -11.82 2.02 -2.37
C GLY A 140 -10.33 2.02 -2.04
N ASP A 141 -9.89 1.29 -1.01
CA ASP A 141 -8.46 1.18 -0.67
C ASP A 141 -7.67 0.63 -1.85
N THR A 142 -6.53 1.24 -2.14
CA THR A 142 -5.58 0.80 -3.15
C THR A 142 -4.46 -0.02 -2.52
N VAL A 143 -4.19 -1.20 -3.05
CA VAL A 143 -3.08 -2.05 -2.61
C VAL A 143 -2.18 -2.43 -3.77
N LEU A 144 -0.91 -2.65 -3.47
CA LEU A 144 0.03 -3.22 -4.41
C LEU A 144 0.24 -4.72 -4.11
N PRO A 145 0.39 -5.56 -5.14
CA PRO A 145 0.68 -6.97 -4.92
C PRO A 145 2.06 -7.14 -4.26
N THR A 146 2.21 -8.25 -3.52
CA THR A 146 3.49 -8.68 -2.90
C THR A 146 4.59 -8.87 -3.94
N VAL A 147 4.26 -9.46 -5.09
CA VAL A 147 5.12 -9.47 -6.27
C VAL A 147 4.62 -8.38 -7.23
N ARG A 148 5.46 -7.37 -7.46
CA ARG A 148 5.13 -6.25 -8.35
C ARG A 148 4.86 -6.75 -9.77
N ASN A 149 3.72 -6.41 -10.35
CA ASN A 149 3.36 -6.72 -11.74
C ASN A 149 3.00 -5.46 -12.55
N GLY A 150 3.30 -4.29 -12.00
CA GLY A 150 2.98 -2.99 -12.57
C GLY A 150 1.52 -2.57 -12.46
N LEU A 151 0.67 -3.40 -11.83
CA LEU A 151 -0.73 -3.08 -11.57
C LEU A 151 -0.95 -2.72 -10.09
N ARG A 152 -2.02 -1.96 -9.88
CA ARG A 152 -2.54 -1.56 -8.57
C ARG A 152 -3.98 -2.02 -8.49
N TYR A 153 -4.40 -2.49 -7.32
CA TYR A 153 -5.72 -3.06 -7.13
C TYR A 153 -6.53 -2.16 -6.20
N HIS A 154 -7.74 -1.80 -6.63
CA HIS A 154 -8.72 -1.16 -5.75
C HIS A 154 -9.65 -2.21 -5.18
N THR A 155 -9.87 -2.13 -3.88
CA THR A 155 -10.80 -3.02 -3.20
C THR A 155 -12.22 -2.61 -3.53
N VAL A 156 -12.98 -3.58 -4.03
CA VAL A 156 -14.42 -3.44 -4.29
C VAL A 156 -15.18 -4.23 -3.24
N LEU A 157 -16.46 -3.89 -3.03
CA LEU A 157 -17.35 -4.75 -2.27
C LEU A 157 -17.43 -6.11 -2.95
N LYS A 158 -16.83 -7.14 -2.35
CA LYS A 158 -17.27 -8.52 -2.56
C LYS A 158 -18.60 -8.64 -1.81
N SER A 159 -19.66 -9.09 -2.50
CA SER A 159 -21.05 -9.15 -2.01
C SER A 159 -21.17 -9.04 -0.49
N ASN A 160 -21.66 -7.89 -0.01
CA ASN A 160 -21.80 -7.69 1.42
C ASN A 160 -22.82 -8.71 1.94
N PRO A 161 -22.52 -9.52 2.97
CA PRO A 161 -23.56 -10.31 3.62
C PRO A 161 -24.70 -9.38 4.07
N ALA A 162 -25.92 -9.90 4.12
CA ALA A 162 -27.05 -9.12 4.59
C ALA A 162 -26.75 -8.55 5.99
N ALA A 163 -27.19 -7.32 6.24
CA ALA A 163 -27.18 -6.79 7.59
C ALA A 163 -27.97 -7.71 8.52
N TRP A 164 -27.52 -7.82 9.76
CA TRP A 164 -28.23 -8.51 10.81
C TRP A 164 -29.64 -7.94 10.91
N ALA A 165 -30.60 -8.83 11.14
CA ALA A 165 -32.00 -8.48 11.28
C ALA A 165 -32.61 -9.36 12.37
N PRO A 166 -33.58 -8.83 13.15
CA PRO A 166 -34.15 -9.53 14.30
C PRO A 166 -35.08 -10.66 13.87
N ASN A 167 -35.12 -11.75 14.65
CA ASN A 167 -36.03 -12.88 14.46
C ASN A 167 -35.97 -13.52 13.06
N VAL A 168 -34.80 -13.51 12.43
CA VAL A 168 -34.58 -14.10 11.11
C VAL A 168 -34.04 -15.52 11.30
N PRO A 169 -34.60 -16.55 10.65
CA PRO A 169 -34.06 -17.90 10.70
C PRO A 169 -32.57 -17.94 10.34
N ARG A 170 -31.77 -18.68 11.11
CA ARG A 170 -30.32 -18.81 10.93
C ARG A 170 -29.90 -20.27 10.85
N ALA A 171 -28.98 -20.58 9.96
CA ALA A 171 -28.33 -21.88 9.87
C ALA A 171 -26.81 -21.75 10.03
N VAL A 172 -26.14 -22.81 10.47
CA VAL A 172 -24.67 -22.87 10.51
C VAL A 172 -24.12 -22.58 9.12
N GLY A 173 -23.16 -21.65 9.05
CA GLY A 173 -22.55 -21.17 7.81
C GLY A 173 -23.16 -19.88 7.26
N ASP A 174 -24.32 -19.43 7.76
CA ASP A 174 -24.87 -18.13 7.39
C ASP A 174 -23.90 -17.01 7.78
N VAL A 175 -23.76 -16.02 6.90
CA VAL A 175 -22.88 -14.88 7.12
C VAL A 175 -23.71 -13.61 7.21
N VAL A 176 -23.49 -12.84 8.27
CA VAL A 176 -24.16 -11.56 8.53
C VAL A 176 -23.12 -10.48 8.84
N GLN A 177 -23.56 -9.23 8.81
CA GLN A 177 -22.80 -8.08 9.30
C GLN A 177 -23.66 -7.27 10.27
N PRO A 178 -23.07 -6.44 11.13
CA PRO A 178 -23.84 -5.54 11.98
C PRO A 178 -24.68 -4.53 11.19
N THR A 179 -25.79 -4.05 11.76
CA THR A 179 -26.60 -2.97 11.15
C THR A 179 -25.80 -1.66 11.01
N VAL A 180 -24.89 -1.40 11.96
CA VAL A 180 -23.86 -0.36 11.87
C VAL A 180 -22.51 -1.03 11.59
N TYR A 181 -22.06 -0.93 10.34
CA TYR A 181 -20.84 -1.59 9.88
C TYR A 181 -19.62 -1.31 10.78
N ASN A 182 -19.05 -2.36 11.36
CA ASN A 182 -17.91 -2.29 12.27
C ASN A 182 -16.60 -2.85 11.68
N GLY A 183 -16.62 -3.25 10.40
CA GLY A 183 -15.49 -3.83 9.67
C GLY A 183 -15.38 -5.36 9.72
N TRP A 184 -16.28 -6.04 10.43
CA TRP A 184 -16.31 -7.48 10.53
C TRP A 184 -17.55 -8.06 9.87
N LYS A 185 -17.45 -9.33 9.49
CA LYS A 185 -18.59 -10.19 9.18
C LYS A 185 -18.55 -11.37 10.14
N TYR A 186 -19.72 -11.87 10.48
CA TYR A 186 -19.88 -12.93 11.46
C TYR A 186 -20.53 -14.12 10.77
N THR A 187 -19.96 -15.30 11.02
CA THR A 187 -20.50 -16.56 10.51
C THR A 187 -21.17 -17.28 11.66
N VAL A 188 -22.38 -17.77 11.45
CA VAL A 188 -23.08 -18.63 12.41
C VAL A 188 -22.31 -19.95 12.49
N VAL A 189 -21.73 -20.22 13.66
CA VAL A 189 -20.89 -21.42 13.89
C VAL A 189 -21.65 -22.54 14.59
N GLU A 190 -22.72 -22.19 15.30
CA GLU A 190 -23.54 -23.10 16.09
C GLU A 190 -24.97 -22.55 16.13
N VAL A 191 -25.95 -23.44 16.24
CA VAL A 191 -27.37 -23.12 16.41
C VAL A 191 -27.99 -24.08 17.41
N ASP A 192 -28.99 -23.61 18.16
CA ASP A 192 -29.76 -24.44 19.10
C ASP A 192 -31.27 -24.35 18.80
N GLY A 193 -32.00 -25.40 19.17
CA GLY A 193 -33.44 -25.52 18.98
C GLY A 193 -33.88 -26.03 17.59
N ALA A 194 -35.18 -26.33 17.47
CA ALA A 194 -35.78 -26.87 16.24
C ALA A 194 -36.00 -25.82 15.14
N SER A 195 -35.94 -24.54 15.47
CA SER A 195 -36.14 -23.42 14.53
C SER A 195 -35.25 -22.25 14.94
N PRO A 196 -33.92 -22.38 14.79
CA PRO A 196 -32.97 -21.35 15.19
C PRO A 196 -33.17 -20.06 14.41
N SER A 197 -33.13 -18.94 15.13
CA SER A 197 -33.27 -17.60 14.57
C SER A 197 -32.40 -16.60 15.35
N SER A 198 -32.12 -15.45 14.74
CA SER A 198 -31.46 -14.35 15.45
C SER A 198 -32.34 -13.76 16.54
N GLY A 199 -31.72 -13.19 17.57
CA GLY A 199 -32.43 -12.55 18.68
C GLY A 199 -33.32 -11.37 18.26
N ALA A 200 -34.15 -10.88 19.19
CA ALA A 200 -34.99 -9.71 18.96
C ALA A 200 -34.21 -8.38 18.95
N THR A 201 -33.02 -8.37 19.57
CA THR A 201 -32.11 -7.22 19.65
C THR A 201 -30.75 -7.62 19.11
N GLU A 202 -30.12 -6.72 18.36
CA GLU A 202 -28.79 -6.95 17.80
C GLU A 202 -27.75 -7.09 18.93
N PRO A 203 -26.85 -8.08 18.89
CA PRO A 203 -25.83 -8.24 19.91
C PRO A 203 -24.71 -7.20 19.78
N ASP A 204 -23.96 -7.02 20.87
CA ASP A 204 -22.69 -6.29 20.82
C ASP A 204 -21.62 -7.12 20.11
N TRP A 205 -21.33 -6.73 18.87
CA TRP A 205 -20.43 -7.47 18.00
C TRP A 205 -18.96 -7.37 18.42
N PRO A 206 -18.27 -8.52 18.64
CA PRO A 206 -16.87 -8.51 19.03
C PRO A 206 -15.97 -8.11 17.85
N LYS A 207 -14.95 -7.28 18.12
CA LYS A 207 -14.06 -6.72 17.08
C LYS A 207 -12.67 -7.37 17.07
N LEU A 208 -12.61 -8.64 17.48
CA LEU A 208 -11.39 -9.43 17.58
C LEU A 208 -11.52 -10.69 16.72
N ASN A 209 -10.43 -11.07 16.06
CA ASN A 209 -10.42 -12.25 15.21
C ASN A 209 -10.66 -13.53 16.03
N GLY A 210 -11.61 -14.36 15.59
CA GLY A 210 -11.98 -15.60 16.26
C GLY A 210 -12.85 -15.46 17.51
N ALA A 211 -13.21 -14.22 17.91
CA ALA A 211 -14.16 -14.01 18.99
C ALA A 211 -15.57 -14.45 18.56
N GLN A 212 -16.31 -15.04 19.50
CA GLN A 212 -17.67 -15.51 19.31
C GLN A 212 -18.63 -14.69 20.18
N VAL A 213 -19.87 -14.57 19.73
CA VAL A 213 -20.98 -13.99 20.47
C VAL A 213 -22.16 -14.95 20.35
N SER A 214 -22.85 -15.21 21.45
CA SER A 214 -24.08 -16.01 21.49
C SER A 214 -25.28 -15.08 21.58
N GLU A 215 -26.30 -15.34 20.78
CA GLU A 215 -27.61 -14.68 20.86
C GLU A 215 -28.53 -15.66 21.59
N ASP A 216 -28.87 -15.37 22.84
CA ASP A 216 -29.78 -16.23 23.60
C ASP A 216 -31.23 -15.90 23.26
N VAL A 217 -31.99 -16.92 22.88
CA VAL A 217 -33.42 -16.85 22.55
C VAL A 217 -34.19 -17.77 23.49
N ASP A 218 -33.74 -17.92 24.74
CA ASP A 218 -34.42 -18.79 25.70
C ASP A 218 -35.80 -18.23 26.06
N SER A 219 -36.84 -18.85 25.49
CA SER A 219 -38.23 -18.69 25.88
C SER A 219 -38.72 -19.88 26.71
N THR A 220 -37.86 -20.63 27.40
CA THR A 220 -38.35 -21.60 28.38
C THR A 220 -39.05 -20.82 29.50
N PRO A 221 -40.36 -21.04 29.74
CA PRO A 221 -40.99 -20.49 30.92
C PRO A 221 -40.26 -21.10 32.12
N ALA A 222 -39.90 -20.25 33.09
CA ALA A 222 -39.45 -20.74 34.38
C ALA A 222 -40.42 -21.86 34.84
N PRO A 223 -39.92 -23.02 35.31
CA PRO A 223 -40.79 -24.08 35.81
C PRO A 223 -41.78 -23.46 36.78
N ALA A 224 -43.08 -23.72 36.58
CA ALA A 224 -44.10 -23.23 37.49
C ALA A 224 -43.65 -23.55 38.93
N PRO A 225 -43.67 -22.57 39.85
CA PRO A 225 -43.28 -22.83 41.22
C PRO A 225 -44.06 -24.05 41.71
N PRO A 226 -43.40 -25.02 42.38
CA PRO A 226 -44.08 -26.21 42.84
C PRO A 226 -45.30 -25.81 43.67
N PRO A 227 -46.44 -26.51 43.53
CA PRO A 227 -47.66 -26.15 44.24
C PRO A 227 -47.36 -26.02 45.72
N SER A 228 -47.66 -24.85 46.29
CA SER A 228 -47.48 -24.59 47.71
C SER A 228 -48.45 -25.49 48.49
N THR A 229 -47.96 -26.63 48.94
CA THR A 229 -48.63 -27.41 49.98
C THR A 229 -48.57 -26.61 51.27
N PRO A 230 -49.71 -26.36 51.96
CA PRO A 230 -49.70 -25.76 53.28
C PRO A 230 -48.86 -26.63 54.22
N GLY A 231 -47.80 -26.04 54.78
CA GLY A 231 -46.85 -26.75 55.62
C GLY A 231 -47.51 -27.34 56.87
N ALA A 232 -47.30 -28.64 57.07
CA ALA A 232 -47.40 -29.26 58.38
C ALA A 232 -46.06 -29.05 59.12
N PRO A 233 -46.05 -28.58 60.37
CA PRO A 233 -44.81 -28.24 61.06
C PRO A 233 -44.17 -29.50 61.65
N GLY A 234 -42.88 -29.70 61.41
CA GLY A 234 -42.06 -30.55 62.24
C GLY A 234 -40.86 -31.20 61.56
N GLY A 235 -39.66 -30.88 62.08
CA GLY A 235 -38.56 -31.85 62.13
C GLY A 235 -37.29 -31.48 61.39
N ASN A 236 -36.33 -30.88 62.12
CA ASN A 236 -34.90 -30.95 61.83
C ASN A 236 -34.47 -32.35 61.38
N ARG A 237 -33.52 -32.44 60.43
CA ARG A 237 -32.33 -33.32 60.44
C ARG A 237 -31.64 -33.37 59.06
N TYR A 238 -30.38 -32.88 59.02
CA TYR A 238 -29.20 -33.30 58.19
C TYR A 238 -29.41 -33.45 56.65
N SER A 239 -28.52 -33.12 55.73
CA SER A 239 -27.06 -33.08 55.64
C SER A 239 -26.68 -32.51 54.26
N ASN A 240 -25.60 -31.73 54.17
CA ASN A 240 -24.91 -31.43 52.90
C ASN A 240 -24.08 -32.69 52.49
N PRO A 241 -23.84 -32.99 51.19
CA PRO A 241 -22.60 -32.47 50.60
C PRO A 241 -22.63 -32.18 49.07
N LYS A 242 -21.91 -31.12 48.69
CA LYS A 242 -20.99 -30.92 47.52
C LYS A 242 -21.20 -31.74 46.24
N LEU A 243 -21.06 -31.07 45.08
CA LEU A 243 -20.23 -31.43 43.90
C LEU A 243 -20.17 -30.21 42.94
N ARG A 244 -19.08 -29.43 42.90
CA ARG A 244 -17.85 -29.48 42.06
C ARG A 244 -18.09 -29.25 40.56
N TYR A 245 -17.61 -28.11 40.07
CA TYR A 245 -17.30 -27.81 38.66
C TYR A 245 -15.82 -28.11 38.37
N ASN A 246 -15.54 -28.51 37.12
CA ASN A 246 -14.30 -28.43 36.30
C ASN A 246 -14.54 -29.35 35.07
N VAL A 247 -14.19 -29.05 33.82
CA VAL A 247 -13.21 -28.14 33.19
C VAL A 247 -13.86 -27.50 31.96
#